data_AF-A0A0X3ULV5-F1
#
_entry.id   AF-A0A0X3ULV5-F1
#
_cell.length_a   1.000
_cell.length_b   1.000
_cell.length_c   1.000
_cell.angle_alpha   90.00
_cell.angle_beta   90.00
_cell.angle_gamma   90.00
#
_symmetry.space_group_name_H-M   'P 1'
#
loop_
_entity.id
_entity.type
_entity.pdbx_description
1 polymer ?
#
loop_
_entity_poly.entity_id
_entity_poly.type
_entity_poly.pdbx_seq_one_letter_code
_entity_poly.pdbx_strand_id
1 'polypeptide(L)'
;PPAEQSTPPTPGPAPAAPRINAEVVRQTPLYAGLVKIWTERSATVPGVADPEWQRLVSYRALMEETENALTALRPHRAPDVLPARRPVPVPGPYAAQLAPVHGGLRPATRR
;
A
#
# COMPACT_ATOMS: atom_id res chain seq x y z
N PRO A 1 21.35 5.64 17.95
CA PRO A 1 19.87 5.70 18.08
C PRO A 1 19.25 4.32 17.83
N PRO A 2 18.55 3.72 18.81
CA PRO A 2 17.92 2.41 18.61
C PRO A 2 16.64 2.58 17.79
N ALA A 3 16.44 1.66 16.85
CA ALA A 3 15.31 1.62 15.94
C ALA A 3 13.99 1.41 16.72
N GLU A 4 13.00 2.25 16.44
CA GLU A 4 11.64 2.10 16.94
C GLU A 4 11.05 0.79 16.41
N GLN A 5 10.96 -0.21 17.30
CA GLN A 5 10.24 -1.44 17.03
C GLN A 5 8.76 -1.11 16.87
N SER A 6 8.29 -1.14 15.63
CA SER A 6 6.86 -1.08 15.32
C SER A 6 6.20 -2.35 15.87
N THR A 7 5.47 -2.20 16.97
CA THR A 7 4.63 -3.26 17.52
C THR A 7 3.54 -3.60 16.50
N PRO A 8 3.24 -4.91 16.29
CA PRO A 8 2.17 -5.30 15.39
C PRO A 8 0.83 -4.73 15.89
N PRO A 9 -0.06 -4.28 14.98
CA PRO A 9 -1.37 -3.77 15.37
C PRO A 9 -2.13 -4.88 16.08
N THR A 10 -2.52 -4.62 17.33
CA THR A 10 -3.43 -5.46 18.11
C THR A 10 -4.60 -5.88 17.22
N PRO A 11 -4.94 -7.19 17.13
CA PRO A 11 -6.10 -7.63 16.37
C PRO A 11 -7.33 -6.87 16.88
N GLY A 12 -7.99 -6.16 15.96
CA GLY A 12 -9.15 -5.35 16.28
C GLY A 12 -10.23 -6.17 17.01
N PRO A 13 -11.06 -5.53 17.85
CA PRO A 13 -12.06 -6.24 18.63
C PRO A 13 -12.94 -7.07 17.70
N ALA A 14 -13.01 -8.38 17.96
CA ALA A 14 -13.96 -9.26 17.28
C ALA A 14 -15.37 -8.66 17.47
N PRO A 15 -16.23 -8.68 16.43
CA PRO A 15 -17.57 -8.13 16.54
C PRO A 15 -18.29 -8.79 17.70
N ALA A 16 -18.72 -7.97 18.67
CA ALA A 16 -19.39 -8.46 19.85
C ALA A 16 -20.71 -9.13 19.45
N ALA A 17 -20.94 -10.35 19.94
CA ALA A 17 -22.18 -11.06 19.65
C ALA A 17 -23.40 -10.23 20.07
N PRO A 18 -24.51 -10.27 19.30
CA PRO A 18 -25.75 -9.58 19.66
C PRO A 18 -26.20 -9.96 21.07
N ARG A 19 -26.18 -9.01 22.00
CA ARG A 19 -26.69 -9.21 23.37
C ARG A 19 -28.19 -8.95 23.37
N ILE A 20 -28.98 -9.93 22.92
CA ILE A 20 -30.44 -9.85 23.06
C ILE A 20 -30.80 -10.17 24.51
N ASN A 21 -31.54 -9.27 25.15
CA ASN A 21 -32.02 -9.49 26.51
C ASN A 21 -32.90 -10.74 26.58
N ALA A 22 -32.69 -11.59 27.58
CA ALA A 22 -33.47 -12.82 27.77
C ALA A 22 -34.99 -12.57 27.88
N GLU A 23 -35.38 -11.41 28.41
CA GLU A 23 -36.78 -11.00 28.48
C GLU A 23 -37.40 -10.77 27.10
N VAL A 24 -36.66 -10.16 26.17
CA VAL A 24 -37.11 -9.96 24.77
C VAL A 24 -37.29 -11.30 24.07
N VAL A 25 -36.40 -12.26 24.35
CA VAL A 25 -36.50 -13.63 23.81
C VAL A 25 -37.78 -14.32 24.30
N ARG A 26 -38.16 -14.13 25.57
CA ARG A 26 -39.40 -14.71 26.12
C ARG A 26 -40.66 -14.05 25.58
N GLN A 27 -40.64 -12.73 25.40
CA GLN A 27 -41.78 -11.96 24.90
C GLN A 27 -41.99 -12.13 23.39
N THR A 28 -40.92 -12.35 22.63
CA THR A 28 -40.94 -12.38 21.16
C THR A 28 -40.09 -13.53 20.61
N PRO A 29 -40.53 -14.79 20.77
CA PRO A 29 -39.74 -15.97 20.35
C PRO A 29 -39.46 -15.98 18.84
N LEU A 30 -40.38 -15.46 18.02
CA LEU A 30 -40.19 -15.32 16.58
C LEU A 30 -39.05 -14.35 16.27
N TYR A 31 -38.99 -13.21 16.96
CA TYR A 31 -37.92 -12.23 16.80
C TYR A 31 -36.56 -12.82 17.18
N ALA A 32 -36.48 -13.56 18.29
CA ALA A 32 -35.25 -14.24 18.68
C ALA A 32 -34.76 -15.24 17.61
N GLY A 33 -35.69 -15.98 16.99
CA GLY A 33 -35.38 -16.88 15.86
C GLY A 33 -34.84 -16.13 14.64
N LEU A 34 -35.46 -15.00 14.27
CA LEU A 34 -34.99 -14.16 13.17
C LEU A 34 -33.60 -13.58 13.42
N VAL A 35 -33.33 -13.10 14.64
CA VAL A 35 -32.01 -12.56 14.98
C VAL A 35 -30.93 -13.64 14.87
N LYS A 36 -31.22 -14.88 15.28
CA LYS A 36 -30.30 -16.00 15.09
C LYS A 36 -30.00 -16.23 13.61
N ILE A 37 -31.04 -16.31 12.76
CA ILE A 37 -30.89 -16.52 11.31
C ILE A 37 -30.11 -15.38 10.66
N TRP A 38 -30.38 -14.13 11.03
CA TRP A 38 -29.65 -12.97 10.52
C TRP A 38 -28.18 -13.00 10.95
N THR A 39 -27.91 -13.30 12.21
CA THR A 39 -26.53 -13.40 12.74
C THR A 39 -25.73 -14.50 12.05
N GLU A 40 -26.32 -15.69 11.85
CA GLU A 40 -25.69 -16.81 11.14
C GLU A 40 -25.36 -16.48 9.69
N ARG A 41 -26.13 -15.59 9.07
CA ARG A 41 -25.93 -15.14 7.68
C ARG A 41 -25.07 -13.89 7.57
N SER A 42 -24.52 -13.40 8.68
CA SER A 42 -23.82 -12.11 8.74
C SER A 42 -24.67 -10.94 8.19
N ALA A 43 -25.99 -11.04 8.32
CA ALA A 43 -26.92 -9.98 7.94
C ALA A 43 -27.10 -8.99 9.10
N THR A 44 -27.49 -7.76 8.77
CA THR A 44 -27.73 -6.70 9.75
C THR A 44 -28.86 -7.06 10.71
N VAL A 45 -28.59 -7.06 12.01
CA VAL A 45 -29.59 -7.26 13.06
C VAL A 45 -30.11 -5.89 13.54
N PRO A 46 -31.43 -5.65 13.59
CA PRO A 46 -31.98 -4.39 14.10
C PRO A 46 -31.46 -4.07 15.52
N GLY A 47 -30.94 -2.84 15.69
CA GLY A 47 -30.38 -2.37 16.97
C GLY A 47 -28.94 -2.81 17.25
N VAL A 48 -28.31 -3.56 16.35
CA VAL A 48 -26.90 -3.97 16.43
C VAL A 48 -26.12 -3.30 15.30
N ALA A 49 -24.85 -2.96 15.55
CA ALA A 49 -23.97 -2.45 14.52
C ALA A 49 -23.76 -3.50 13.42
N ASP A 50 -23.89 -3.09 12.16
CA ASP A 50 -23.69 -3.96 11.01
C ASP A 50 -22.22 -4.40 10.91
N PRO A 51 -21.93 -5.73 10.87
CA PRO A 51 -20.55 -6.22 10.83
C PRO A 51 -19.80 -5.86 9.54
N GLU A 52 -20.47 -5.84 8.38
CA GLU A 52 -19.83 -5.44 7.12
C GLU A 52 -19.56 -3.94 7.12
N TRP A 53 -20.48 -3.14 7.66
CA TRP A 53 -20.22 -1.72 7.85
C TRP A 53 -19.00 -1.50 8.78
N GLN A 54 -18.94 -2.19 9.92
CA GLN A 54 -17.80 -2.10 10.84
C GLN A 54 -16.49 -2.49 10.17
N ARG A 55 -16.49 -3.51 9.32
CA ARG A 55 -15.33 -3.91 8.53
C ARG A 55 -14.90 -2.81 7.56
N LEU A 56 -15.84 -2.22 6.82
CA LEU A 56 -15.56 -1.19 5.81
C LEU A 56 -15.06 0.12 6.43
N VAL A 57 -15.60 0.53 7.58
CA VAL A 57 -15.16 1.76 8.26
C VAL A 57 -13.95 1.54 9.17
N SER A 58 -13.42 0.31 9.22
CA SER A 58 -12.25 0.00 10.04
C SER A 58 -10.99 0.69 9.51
N TYR A 59 -10.07 1.03 10.42
CA TYR A 59 -8.76 1.57 10.05
C TYR A 59 -7.99 0.63 9.10
N ARG A 60 -8.17 -0.68 9.27
CA ARG A 60 -7.57 -1.67 8.38
C ARG A 60 -8.04 -1.50 6.93
N ALA A 61 -9.36 -1.40 6.72
CA ALA A 61 -9.91 -1.19 5.38
C ALA A 61 -9.43 0.13 4.76
N LEU A 62 -9.33 1.19 5.58
CA LEU A 62 -8.73 2.46 5.15
C LEU A 62 -7.27 2.30 4.70
N MET A 63 -6.45 1.57 5.47
CA MET A 63 -5.04 1.35 5.13
C MET A 63 -4.89 0.50 3.87
N GLU A 64 -5.65 -0.58 3.75
CA GLU A 64 -5.67 -1.43 2.54
C GLU A 64 -6.04 -0.63 1.29
N GLU A 65 -7.07 0.22 1.37
CA GLU A 65 -7.48 1.08 0.25
C GLU A 65 -6.40 2.13 -0.09
N THR A 66 -5.77 2.71 0.94
CA THR A 66 -4.69 3.68 0.76
C THR A 66 -3.48 3.05 0.06
N GLU A 67 -3.08 1.85 0.47
CA GLU A 67 -1.98 1.11 -0.15
C GLU A 67 -2.27 0.75 -1.61
N ASN A 68 -3.52 0.35 -1.90
CA ASN A 68 -3.97 0.09 -3.26
C ASN A 68 -3.90 1.36 -4.12
N ALA A 69 -4.41 2.48 -3.62
CA ALA A 69 -4.37 3.77 -4.32
C ALA A 69 -2.92 4.22 -4.57
N LEU A 70 -2.05 4.12 -3.57
CA LEU A 70 -0.63 4.45 -3.72
C LEU A 70 0.07 3.55 -4.75
N THR A 71 -0.28 2.26 -4.79
CA THR A 71 0.26 1.33 -5.77
C THR A 71 -0.18 1.68 -7.18
N ALA A 72 -1.44 2.10 -7.37
CA ALA A 72 -1.95 2.57 -8.66
C ALA A 72 -1.28 3.87 -9.12
N LEU A 73 -0.93 4.74 -8.17
CA LEU A 73 -0.25 6.01 -8.44
C LEU A 73 1.27 5.88 -8.61
N ARG A 74 1.85 4.70 -8.37
CA ARG A 74 3.29 4.52 -8.54
C ARG A 74 3.68 4.87 -9.97
N PRO A 75 4.62 5.81 -10.17
CA PRO A 75 5.12 6.11 -11.49
C PRO A 75 5.56 4.82 -12.17
N HIS A 76 5.09 4.57 -13.39
CA HIS A 76 5.63 3.51 -14.23
C HIS A 76 7.13 3.80 -14.40
N ARG A 77 7.96 3.11 -13.62
CA ARG A 77 9.41 3.23 -13.70
C ARG A 77 9.78 2.91 -15.14
N ALA A 78 10.36 3.90 -15.84
CA ALA A 78 10.93 3.64 -17.15
C ALA A 78 11.92 2.46 -17.01
N PRO A 79 11.92 1.49 -17.93
CA PRO A 79 12.83 0.36 -17.83
C PRO A 79 14.26 0.89 -17.62
N ASP A 80 14.97 0.34 -16.63
CA ASP A 80 16.34 0.76 -16.29
C ASP A 80 17.31 0.61 -17.48
N VAL A 81 16.87 -0.10 -18.53
CA VAL A 81 17.52 -0.18 -19.83
C VAL A 81 16.99 0.95 -20.71
N LEU A 82 17.76 2.04 -20.79
CA LEU A 82 17.61 2.97 -21.89
C LEU A 82 17.82 2.20 -23.21
N PRO A 83 16.99 2.41 -24.24
CA PRO A 83 17.26 1.83 -25.55
C PRO A 83 18.66 2.24 -25.99
N ALA A 84 19.43 1.29 -26.53
CA ALA A 84 20.79 1.54 -26.99
C ALA A 84 20.82 2.80 -27.85
N ARG A 85 21.65 3.78 -27.45
CA ARG A 85 21.78 5.05 -28.18
C ARG A 85 22.17 4.71 -29.61
N ARG A 86 21.25 4.90 -30.56
CA ARG A 86 21.55 4.82 -31.98
C ARG A 86 22.53 5.96 -32.27
N PRO A 87 23.75 5.71 -32.77
CA PRO A 87 24.68 6.77 -33.11
C PRO A 87 24.02 7.64 -34.19
N VAL A 88 23.70 8.88 -33.82
CA VAL A 88 23.26 9.90 -34.77
C VAL A 88 24.50 10.31 -35.56
N PRO A 89 24.52 10.17 -36.89
CA PRO A 89 25.61 10.67 -37.70
C PRO A 89 25.73 12.19 -37.50
N VAL A 90 26.84 12.63 -36.92
CA VAL A 90 27.18 14.06 -36.82
C VAL A 90 27.81 14.46 -38.15
N PRO A 91 27.22 15.39 -38.93
CA PRO A 91 27.86 15.85 -40.16
C PRO A 91 28.94 16.90 -39.84
N GLY A 92 30.20 16.46 -39.76
CA GLY A 92 31.43 17.27 -39.92
C GLY A 92 31.57 18.56 -39.07
N PRO A 93 32.59 19.38 -39.37
CA PRO A 93 33.99 19.23 -38.98
C PRO A 93 34.28 19.73 -37.54
N TYR A 94 33.38 19.59 -36.57
CA TYR A 94 33.65 19.99 -35.18
C TYR A 94 34.11 18.84 -34.25
N ALA A 95 34.22 17.62 -34.77
CA ALA A 95 34.60 16.43 -34.00
C ALA A 95 36.10 16.37 -33.61
N ALA A 96 36.93 17.31 -34.08
CA ALA A 96 38.37 17.26 -33.87
C ALA A 96 38.85 17.80 -32.51
N GLN A 97 37.97 18.34 -31.64
CA GLN A 97 38.43 19.13 -30.49
C GLN A 97 38.17 18.54 -29.10
N LEU A 98 37.79 17.27 -28.98
CA LEU A 98 37.69 16.61 -27.67
C LEU A 98 38.42 15.27 -27.68
N ALA A 99 39.73 15.32 -27.91
CA ALA A 99 40.62 14.23 -27.52
C ALA A 99 40.74 14.23 -25.97
N PRO A 100 40.66 13.06 -25.30
CA PRO A 100 40.87 12.97 -23.87
C PRO A 100 42.33 13.28 -23.53
N VAL A 101 42.58 14.33 -22.73
CA VAL A 101 43.89 14.60 -22.14
C VAL A 101 44.11 13.60 -21.00
N HIS A 102 44.67 12.45 -21.33
CA HIS A 102 45.26 11.53 -20.36
C HIS A 102 46.64 11.09 -20.83
N GLY A 103 47.68 11.45 -20.09
CA GLY A 103 48.96 10.71 -20.12
C GLY A 103 50.24 11.55 -20.15
N GLY A 104 50.72 11.96 -18.97
CA GLY A 104 52.06 11.58 -18.48
C GLY A 104 53.36 12.13 -19.09
N LEU A 105 54.08 12.89 -18.25
CA LEU A 105 55.53 12.83 -17.95
C LEU A 105 56.59 13.27 -18.99
N ARG A 106 57.33 14.37 -18.69
CA ARG A 106 58.70 14.33 -18.10
C ARG A 106 59.32 15.73 -17.90
N PRO A 107 60.20 15.93 -16.90
CA PRO A 107 60.90 17.19 -16.69
C PRO A 107 62.20 17.24 -17.51
N ALA A 108 62.52 18.41 -18.07
CA ALA A 108 63.81 18.67 -18.70
C ALA A 108 64.52 19.81 -17.95
N THR A 109 65.62 19.45 -17.30
CA THR A 109 66.64 20.33 -16.71
C THR A 109 67.22 21.29 -17.74
N ARG A 110 67.48 22.54 -17.36
CA ARG A 110 68.30 23.49 -18.15
C ARG A 110 69.48 23.99 -17.31
N ARG A 111 70.67 23.88 -17.92
CA ARG A 111 71.96 24.42 -17.49
C ARG A 111 71.94 25.95 -17.38
#